data_AF-A0A368MY94-F1
#
_entry.id   AF-A0A368MY94-F1
#
_cell.length_a   1.000
_cell.length_b   1.000
_cell.length_c   1.000
_cell.angle_alpha   90.00
_cell.angle_beta   90.00
_cell.angle_gamma   90.00
#
_symmetry.space_group_name_H-M   'P 1'
#
loop_
_entity.id
_entity.type
_entity.pdbx_description
1 polymer ?
#
loop_
_entity_poly.entity_id
_entity_poly.type
_entity_poly.pdbx_seq_one_letter_code
_entity_poly.pdbx_strand_id
1 'polypeptide(L)'
;MRFNLHKNYDTIPFNYVNEIFSTVSRDIIVASEKDFLESFNKLLDFSIYNLKSKSFNRSVNAFSKSVTTFIYIFPNLSPNYKKIFVERVFDSLVTNICLSNDYKNIDKQYIELSYLPLINIFKLILQDDDYELFNIAINKFKDTVFRIENKEDRGNLFFYFITTLLGWIYFLKNTKSITYEKYDINYLEQNLENISYDFNFTFLNHFFELFDKIENEGLWAVSEWEIKEPPMNRAYAALSPHNWLPYSLAIILLKFEHLINLNDDLSEIKLSQRFKFIYDDIKKILDNVTVENEEYKNFIFNNISNQDLNTELSFKKEKILNVFSFLKKEIEIDYYKKIKEIPLSKEKIDEFRANVGKLWEENTLILNILKNLGNIDYVPNIEEVNGYGFFQRLLKMKFAFIDGELYQNIFGLSDFGSHLARSIDNRFFNSLKNDKIVSTDNIKETVQNFINKTDNKSNIVIFANWSNADKLENITYEHNSKNSIFNKKFEGIPIVHQFSKYKDSIIVIDFTLIKAIVYTSDNPNWYKNQLLVEITESQKDDITDNVIKEWNEKDGYEYNEKEVDVLESNNVNAKILLKYEFIIPDESRYIIIK
;
A
#
# COMPACT_ATOMS: atom_id res chain seq x y z
N MET A 1 22.38 42.00 -46.31
CA MET A 1 21.70 41.42 -47.49
C MET A 1 20.73 40.36 -46.98
N ARG A 2 19.43 40.68 -46.97
CA ARG A 2 18.36 39.77 -46.55
C ARG A 2 18.17 38.73 -47.65
N PHE A 3 18.34 37.44 -47.34
CA PHE A 3 17.66 36.40 -48.11
C PHE A 3 16.34 36.09 -47.43
N ASN A 4 15.28 36.61 -48.05
CA ASN A 4 13.92 36.15 -47.90
C ASN A 4 13.86 34.66 -48.29
N LEU A 5 13.47 33.81 -47.34
CA LEU A 5 12.60 32.67 -47.61
C LEU A 5 11.49 32.72 -46.56
N HIS A 6 10.51 33.60 -46.80
CA HIS A 6 9.23 33.49 -46.12
C HIS A 6 8.40 32.41 -46.81
N LYS A 7 7.91 31.49 -45.97
CA LYS A 7 6.56 30.89 -45.99
C LYS A 7 6.09 30.22 -47.29
N ASN A 8 6.12 28.89 -47.27
CA ASN A 8 4.91 28.08 -47.18
C ASN A 8 5.35 26.65 -46.82
N TYR A 9 5.44 26.35 -45.51
CA TYR A 9 5.06 25.01 -45.13
C TYR A 9 3.55 25.07 -45.13
N ASP A 10 2.92 24.67 -46.24
CA ASP A 10 1.62 24.03 -46.12
C ASP A 10 1.81 23.01 -45.01
N THR A 11 1.20 23.27 -43.86
CA THR A 11 1.22 22.35 -42.74
C THR A 11 0.60 21.09 -43.28
N ILE A 12 1.45 20.14 -43.68
CA ILE A 12 1.04 18.82 -44.08
C ILE A 12 0.06 18.36 -43.00
N PRO A 13 -1.22 18.09 -43.34
CA PRO A 13 -2.21 17.75 -42.34
C PRO A 13 -1.66 16.61 -41.50
N PHE A 14 -1.81 16.70 -40.18
CA PHE A 14 -1.28 15.70 -39.25
C PHE A 14 -1.74 14.28 -39.62
N ASN A 15 -2.92 14.16 -40.23
CA ASN A 15 -3.48 12.93 -40.78
C ASN A 15 -2.66 12.37 -41.95
N TYR A 16 -2.19 13.21 -42.87
CA TYR A 16 -1.35 12.79 -44.00
C TYR A 16 0.03 12.30 -43.53
N VAL A 17 0.59 12.93 -42.50
CA VAL A 17 1.84 12.44 -41.86
C VAL A 17 1.61 11.05 -41.24
N ASN A 18 0.48 10.82 -40.58
CA ASN A 18 0.11 9.50 -40.04
C ASN A 18 -0.09 8.44 -41.13
N GLU A 19 -0.68 8.81 -42.25
CA GLU A 19 -0.84 7.92 -43.41
C GLU A 19 0.51 7.51 -43.99
N ILE A 20 1.49 8.41 -44.05
CA ILE A 20 2.86 8.06 -44.48
C ILE A 20 3.49 7.05 -43.52
N PHE A 21 3.46 7.32 -42.21
CA PHE A 21 4.05 6.40 -41.21
C PHE A 21 3.39 5.02 -41.23
N SER A 22 2.06 4.96 -41.25
CA SER A 22 1.31 3.70 -41.30
C SER A 22 1.55 2.92 -42.60
N THR A 23 1.56 3.61 -43.75
CA THR A 23 1.84 2.97 -45.05
C THR A 23 3.24 2.40 -45.09
N VAL A 24 4.26 3.19 -44.71
CA VAL A 24 5.66 2.72 -44.72
C VAL A 24 5.85 1.55 -43.75
N SER A 25 5.23 1.60 -42.57
CA SER A 25 5.30 0.49 -41.59
C SER A 25 4.72 -0.79 -42.16
N ARG A 26 3.50 -0.71 -42.72
CA ARG A 26 2.82 -1.85 -43.34
C ARG A 26 3.64 -2.41 -44.49
N ASP A 27 4.18 -1.56 -45.35
CA ASP A 27 4.91 -2.01 -46.52
C ASP A 27 6.27 -2.64 -46.15
N ILE A 28 6.92 -2.21 -45.06
CA ILE A 28 8.09 -2.90 -44.48
C ILE A 28 7.72 -4.30 -43.99
N ILE A 29 6.60 -4.42 -43.24
CA ILE A 29 6.09 -5.71 -42.74
C ILE A 29 5.79 -6.65 -43.91
N VAL A 30 5.01 -6.18 -44.89
CA VAL A 30 4.65 -6.97 -46.08
C VAL A 30 5.89 -7.37 -46.90
N ALA A 31 6.88 -6.49 -47.03
CA ALA A 31 8.14 -6.83 -47.71
C ALA A 31 8.90 -7.94 -46.96
N SER A 32 8.89 -7.92 -45.62
CA SER A 32 9.46 -8.99 -44.80
C SER A 32 8.71 -10.31 -44.96
N GLU A 33 7.38 -10.29 -44.89
CA GLU A 33 6.52 -11.48 -45.07
C GLU A 33 6.68 -12.14 -46.45
N LYS A 34 6.87 -11.32 -47.50
CA LYS A 34 7.04 -11.79 -48.89
C LYS A 34 8.49 -12.10 -49.27
N ASP A 35 9.41 -11.98 -48.33
CA ASP A 35 10.85 -12.17 -48.52
C ASP A 35 11.46 -11.28 -49.63
N PHE A 36 11.01 -10.02 -49.71
CA PHE A 36 11.51 -9.03 -50.67
C PHE A 36 12.60 -8.15 -50.05
N LEU A 37 13.81 -8.71 -49.92
CA LEU A 37 14.94 -8.07 -49.24
C LEU A 37 15.29 -6.67 -49.75
N GLU A 38 15.30 -6.46 -51.07
CA GLU A 38 15.62 -5.15 -51.65
C GLU A 38 14.59 -4.08 -51.27
N SER A 39 13.29 -4.42 -51.37
CA SER A 39 12.18 -3.54 -50.98
C SER A 39 12.20 -3.25 -49.49
N PHE A 40 12.41 -4.28 -48.66
CA PHE A 40 12.56 -4.13 -47.22
C PHE A 40 13.68 -3.15 -46.88
N ASN A 41 14.87 -3.34 -47.46
CA ASN A 41 16.02 -2.50 -47.18
C ASN A 41 15.79 -1.04 -47.59
N LYS A 42 15.21 -0.80 -48.78
CA LYS A 42 14.89 0.56 -49.26
C LYS A 42 13.86 1.26 -48.38
N LEU A 43 12.82 0.55 -47.95
CA LEU A 43 11.78 1.12 -47.08
C LEU A 43 12.32 1.38 -45.66
N LEU A 44 13.14 0.48 -45.12
CA LEU A 44 13.80 0.67 -43.84
C LEU A 44 14.76 1.88 -43.87
N ASP A 45 15.53 2.03 -44.95
CA ASP A 45 16.37 3.21 -45.18
C ASP A 45 15.57 4.50 -45.25
N PHE A 46 14.42 4.46 -45.92
CA PHE A 46 13.52 5.60 -45.96
C PHE A 46 13.05 5.99 -44.55
N SER A 47 12.61 5.02 -43.74
CA SER A 47 12.23 5.25 -42.35
C SER A 47 13.37 5.82 -41.51
N ILE A 48 14.56 5.23 -41.60
CA ILE A 48 15.74 5.65 -40.83
C ILE A 48 16.20 7.05 -41.23
N TYR A 49 16.44 7.30 -42.51
CA TYR A 49 17.10 8.53 -42.96
C TYR A 49 16.14 9.66 -43.29
N ASN A 50 14.96 9.36 -43.86
CA ASN A 50 14.03 10.39 -44.31
C ASN A 50 12.96 10.72 -43.27
N LEU A 51 12.47 9.74 -42.51
CA LEU A 51 11.45 10.02 -41.49
C LEU A 51 12.09 10.38 -40.14
N LYS A 52 12.99 9.53 -39.64
CA LYS A 52 13.64 9.70 -38.33
C LYS A 52 14.74 10.77 -38.34
N SER A 53 15.80 10.61 -39.15
CA SER A 53 16.93 11.54 -39.09
C SER A 53 16.58 12.98 -39.52
N LYS A 54 15.64 13.18 -40.45
CA LYS A 54 15.20 14.53 -40.85
C LYS A 54 14.28 15.21 -39.83
N SER A 55 13.60 14.46 -38.96
CA SER A 55 12.74 15.02 -37.91
C SER A 55 13.49 15.33 -36.62
N PHE A 56 14.63 14.67 -36.40
CA PHE A 56 15.51 14.91 -35.27
C PHE A 56 15.93 16.39 -35.18
N ASN A 57 15.77 16.98 -33.99
CA ASN A 57 16.03 18.39 -33.71
C ASN A 57 15.22 19.38 -34.59
N ARG A 58 14.12 18.93 -35.22
CA ARG A 58 13.20 19.78 -36.01
C ARG A 58 11.77 19.75 -35.50
N SER A 59 11.26 18.57 -35.15
CA SER A 59 9.91 18.40 -34.60
C SER A 59 9.87 17.19 -33.68
N VAL A 60 9.65 17.43 -32.38
CA VAL A 60 9.53 16.37 -31.36
C VAL A 60 8.39 15.42 -31.73
N ASN A 61 7.24 15.94 -32.16
CA ASN A 61 6.09 15.11 -32.54
C ASN A 61 6.38 14.21 -33.75
N ALA A 62 7.03 14.74 -34.80
CA ALA A 62 7.38 13.93 -35.97
C ALA A 62 8.45 12.90 -35.63
N PHE A 63 9.43 13.28 -34.79
CA PHE A 63 10.47 12.38 -34.32
C PHE A 63 9.89 11.25 -33.47
N SER A 64 9.09 11.58 -32.45
CA SER A 64 8.38 10.63 -31.58
C SER A 64 7.58 9.60 -32.38
N LYS A 65 6.80 10.03 -33.38
CA LYS A 65 6.09 9.10 -34.29
C LYS A 65 7.04 8.22 -35.09
N SER A 66 8.12 8.79 -35.62
CA SER A 66 9.08 8.05 -36.43
C SER A 66 9.81 6.96 -35.65
N VAL A 67 10.16 7.23 -34.38
CA VAL A 67 10.84 6.25 -33.53
C VAL A 67 9.85 5.21 -32.97
N THR A 68 8.62 5.61 -32.64
CA THR A 68 7.57 4.69 -32.16
C THR A 68 7.14 3.71 -33.26
N THR A 69 7.22 4.12 -34.52
CA THR A 69 7.00 3.24 -35.69
C THR A 69 7.91 2.00 -35.65
N PHE A 70 9.14 2.11 -35.14
CA PHE A 70 10.04 0.96 -35.02
C PHE A 70 9.54 -0.10 -34.04
N ILE A 71 8.87 0.33 -32.95
CA ILE A 71 8.26 -0.58 -31.97
C ILE A 71 7.11 -1.36 -32.61
N TYR A 72 6.33 -0.72 -33.48
CA TYR A 72 5.23 -1.36 -34.21
C TYR A 72 5.74 -2.34 -35.29
N ILE A 73 6.79 -1.97 -36.03
CA ILE A 73 7.31 -2.81 -37.11
C ILE A 73 7.92 -4.10 -36.56
N PHE A 74 8.79 -4.00 -35.56
CA PHE A 74 9.64 -5.10 -35.09
C PHE A 74 8.91 -6.44 -34.79
N PRO A 75 7.83 -6.47 -33.95
CA PRO A 75 7.17 -7.73 -33.60
C PRO A 75 6.49 -8.40 -34.81
N ASN A 76 6.21 -7.64 -35.87
CA ASN A 76 5.53 -8.11 -37.08
C ASN A 76 6.51 -8.57 -38.18
N LEU A 77 7.81 -8.57 -37.93
CA LEU A 77 8.81 -9.00 -38.92
C LEU A 77 9.02 -10.52 -38.90
N SER A 78 9.29 -11.08 -40.08
CA SER A 78 9.76 -12.45 -40.21
C SER A 78 11.16 -12.62 -39.56
N PRO A 79 11.50 -13.79 -38.99
CA PRO A 79 12.73 -13.98 -38.20
C PRO A 79 14.02 -13.50 -38.87
N ASN A 80 14.22 -13.80 -40.16
CA ASN A 80 15.42 -13.39 -40.92
C ASN A 80 15.57 -11.86 -41.03
N TYR A 81 14.45 -11.13 -40.99
CA TYR A 81 14.42 -9.67 -41.11
C TYR A 81 14.54 -8.96 -39.77
N LYS A 82 14.18 -9.61 -38.65
CA LYS A 82 14.39 -9.07 -37.30
C LYS A 82 15.87 -8.73 -37.06
N LYS A 83 16.79 -9.61 -37.48
CA LYS A 83 18.24 -9.37 -37.39
C LYS A 83 18.68 -8.12 -38.17
N ILE A 84 18.31 -8.04 -39.45
CA ILE A 84 18.65 -6.88 -40.32
C ILE A 84 18.07 -5.59 -39.74
N PHE A 85 16.85 -5.66 -39.23
CA PHE A 85 16.19 -4.53 -38.58
C PHE A 85 16.97 -4.06 -37.35
N VAL A 86 17.28 -4.96 -36.42
CA VAL A 86 18.03 -4.65 -35.19
C VAL A 86 19.37 -4.02 -35.53
N GLU A 87 20.16 -4.64 -36.40
CA GLU A 87 21.49 -4.13 -36.77
C GLU A 87 21.45 -2.69 -37.29
N ARG A 88 20.44 -2.33 -38.09
CA ARG A 88 20.37 -1.00 -38.72
C ARG A 88 19.68 0.05 -37.87
N VAL A 89 18.60 -0.33 -37.20
CA VAL A 89 17.79 0.57 -36.38
C VAL A 89 18.52 0.93 -35.09
N PHE A 90 19.18 -0.04 -34.44
CA PHE A 90 19.94 0.21 -33.22
C PHE A 90 21.12 1.15 -33.50
N ASP A 91 21.94 0.85 -34.50
CA ASP A 91 23.06 1.73 -34.91
C ASP A 91 22.58 3.17 -35.12
N SER A 92 21.41 3.33 -35.76
CA SER A 92 20.84 4.63 -36.05
C SER A 92 20.29 5.39 -34.84
N LEU A 93 19.65 4.69 -33.89
CA LEU A 93 19.11 5.29 -32.66
C LEU A 93 20.23 5.63 -31.67
N VAL A 94 21.19 4.74 -31.51
CA VAL A 94 22.35 4.97 -30.65
C VAL A 94 23.22 6.09 -31.21
N THR A 95 23.38 6.19 -32.54
CA THR A 95 24.01 7.35 -33.17
C THR A 95 23.30 8.66 -32.80
N ASN A 96 21.97 8.69 -32.75
CA ASN A 96 21.25 9.90 -32.32
C ASN A 96 21.53 10.25 -30.86
N ILE A 97 21.61 9.25 -29.98
CA ILE A 97 21.97 9.44 -28.57
C ILE A 97 23.39 10.02 -28.49
N CYS A 98 24.36 9.46 -29.21
CA CYS A 98 25.74 9.97 -29.24
C CYS A 98 25.83 11.38 -29.84
N LEU A 99 25.18 11.66 -30.98
CA LEU A 99 25.17 13.00 -31.57
C LEU A 99 24.53 14.03 -30.64
N SER A 100 23.45 13.64 -29.95
CA SER A 100 22.86 14.51 -28.92
C SER A 100 23.88 14.86 -27.84
N ASN A 101 24.79 13.95 -27.50
CA ASN A 101 25.84 14.18 -26.51
C ASN A 101 26.85 15.27 -26.95
N ASP A 102 27.14 15.35 -28.24
CA ASP A 102 28.10 16.28 -28.80
C ASP A 102 27.55 17.71 -28.98
N TYR A 103 26.26 17.87 -29.27
CA TYR A 103 25.65 19.19 -29.50
C TYR A 103 24.91 19.74 -28.26
N LYS A 104 25.26 20.97 -27.85
CA LYS A 104 24.64 21.67 -26.70
C LYS A 104 23.17 22.07 -26.91
N ASN A 105 22.69 22.11 -28.15
CA ASN A 105 21.37 22.65 -28.51
C ASN A 105 20.31 21.59 -28.79
N ILE A 106 20.59 20.31 -28.54
CA ILE A 106 19.60 19.23 -28.73
C ILE A 106 18.83 19.05 -27.42
N ASP A 107 17.50 19.20 -27.51
CA ASP A 107 16.57 19.01 -26.40
C ASP A 107 16.64 17.57 -25.86
N LYS A 108 16.66 17.43 -24.53
CA LYS A 108 16.69 16.16 -23.78
C LYS A 108 15.55 15.22 -24.22
N GLN A 109 14.40 15.78 -24.63
CA GLN A 109 13.27 14.99 -25.12
C GLN A 109 13.62 14.11 -26.33
N TYR A 110 14.49 14.56 -27.24
CA TYR A 110 14.91 13.73 -28.38
C TYR A 110 15.80 12.54 -27.95
N ILE A 111 16.55 12.70 -26.86
CA ILE A 111 17.41 11.65 -26.30
C ILE A 111 16.53 10.57 -25.67
N GLU A 112 15.59 10.99 -24.81
CA GLU A 112 14.62 10.10 -24.17
C GLU A 112 13.79 9.32 -25.21
N LEU A 113 13.31 10.00 -26.25
CA LEU A 113 12.60 9.37 -27.37
C LEU A 113 13.47 8.42 -28.19
N SER A 114 14.80 8.58 -28.19
CA SER A 114 15.70 7.64 -28.87
C SER A 114 15.89 6.34 -28.08
N TYR A 115 15.81 6.39 -26.74
CA TYR A 115 15.83 5.21 -25.88
C TYR A 115 14.52 4.43 -25.90
N LEU A 116 13.37 5.10 -26.09
CA LEU A 116 12.04 4.48 -26.13
C LEU A 116 11.94 3.23 -27.05
N PRO A 117 12.31 3.28 -28.34
CA PRO A 117 12.29 2.09 -29.19
C PRO A 117 13.35 1.05 -28.80
N LEU A 118 14.54 1.46 -28.35
CA LEU A 118 15.60 0.53 -27.96
C LEU A 118 15.13 -0.36 -26.81
N ILE A 119 14.58 0.25 -25.76
CA ILE A 119 14.19 -0.48 -24.56
C ILE A 119 12.97 -1.39 -24.81
N ASN A 120 12.02 -0.94 -25.62
CA ASN A 120 10.85 -1.74 -25.97
C ASN A 120 11.18 -2.88 -26.94
N ILE A 121 12.14 -2.70 -27.86
CA ILE A 121 12.61 -3.81 -28.70
C ILE A 121 13.39 -4.82 -27.86
N PHE A 122 14.25 -4.38 -26.94
CA PHE A 122 14.89 -5.30 -25.99
C PHE A 122 13.88 -6.09 -25.16
N LYS A 123 12.83 -5.43 -24.64
CA LYS A 123 11.72 -6.11 -23.95
C LYS A 123 11.09 -7.20 -24.82
N LEU A 124 10.76 -6.91 -26.07
CA LEU A 124 10.15 -7.87 -26.99
C LEU A 124 11.10 -9.05 -27.29
N ILE A 125 12.39 -8.79 -27.50
CA ILE A 125 13.42 -9.83 -27.68
C ILE A 125 13.47 -10.76 -26.45
N LEU A 126 13.45 -10.18 -25.24
CA LEU A 126 13.48 -10.93 -23.98
C LEU A 126 12.19 -11.73 -23.74
N GLN A 127 11.03 -11.20 -24.14
CA GLN A 127 9.75 -11.92 -24.06
C GLN A 127 9.71 -13.14 -24.98
N ASP A 128 10.38 -13.07 -26.15
CA ASP A 128 10.51 -14.16 -27.12
C ASP A 128 11.58 -15.21 -26.74
N ASP A 129 12.32 -15.01 -25.63
CA ASP A 129 13.55 -15.74 -25.24
C ASP A 129 14.62 -15.84 -26.36
N ASP A 130 14.73 -14.80 -27.19
CA ASP A 130 15.64 -14.74 -28.36
C ASP A 130 17.03 -14.19 -27.97
N TYR A 131 17.85 -15.03 -27.35
CA TYR A 131 19.20 -14.68 -26.91
C TYR A 131 20.16 -14.33 -28.06
N GLU A 132 19.97 -14.89 -29.27
CA GLU A 132 20.83 -14.57 -30.41
C GLU A 132 20.62 -13.14 -30.87
N LEU A 133 19.35 -12.73 -31.00
CA LEU A 133 19.01 -11.37 -31.38
C LEU A 133 19.35 -10.36 -30.28
N PHE A 134 19.20 -10.75 -29.00
CA PHE A 134 19.66 -9.94 -27.87
C PHE A 134 21.17 -9.67 -27.96
N ASN A 135 21.96 -10.72 -28.17
CA ASN A 135 23.42 -10.60 -28.24
C ASN A 135 23.87 -9.73 -29.43
N ILE A 136 23.14 -9.75 -30.54
CA ILE A 136 23.36 -8.82 -31.66
C ILE A 136 23.01 -7.39 -31.26
N ALA A 137 21.83 -7.19 -30.66
CA ALA A 137 21.34 -5.88 -30.22
C ALA A 137 22.27 -5.22 -29.20
N ILE A 138 22.75 -5.96 -28.20
CA ILE A 138 23.64 -5.42 -27.16
C ILE A 138 25.03 -5.11 -27.70
N ASN A 139 25.58 -5.92 -28.61
CA ASN A 139 26.85 -5.62 -29.27
C ASN A 139 26.75 -4.35 -30.12
N LYS A 140 25.64 -4.18 -30.86
CA LYS A 140 25.36 -2.97 -31.64
C LYS A 140 25.27 -1.72 -30.77
N PHE A 141 24.60 -1.85 -29.63
CA PHE A 141 24.53 -0.80 -28.63
C PHE A 141 25.93 -0.48 -28.08
N LYS A 142 26.69 -1.48 -27.63
CA LYS A 142 28.06 -1.35 -27.12
C LYS A 142 29.01 -0.65 -28.10
N ASP A 143 29.06 -1.09 -29.35
CA ASP A 143 29.97 -0.57 -30.38
C ASP A 143 29.77 0.93 -30.64
N THR A 144 28.54 1.42 -30.43
CA THR A 144 28.14 2.80 -30.75
C THR A 144 28.16 3.72 -29.52
N VAL A 145 27.95 3.20 -28.30
CA VAL A 145 27.87 3.97 -27.03
C VAL A 145 29.24 4.40 -26.47
N PHE A 146 30.38 3.93 -26.99
CA PHE A 146 31.74 4.26 -26.53
C PHE A 146 32.12 5.77 -26.51
N ARG A 147 31.19 6.70 -26.81
CA ARG A 147 31.39 8.15 -26.96
C ARG A 147 30.54 9.02 -26.02
N ILE A 148 29.84 8.46 -25.05
CA ILE A 148 29.03 9.25 -24.10
C ILE A 148 29.95 9.75 -22.97
N GLU A 149 30.58 10.93 -23.16
CA GLU A 149 31.33 11.60 -22.07
C GLU A 149 30.38 12.32 -21.08
N ASN A 150 30.74 12.24 -19.80
CA ASN A 150 30.06 12.74 -18.59
C ASN A 150 29.44 14.15 -18.71
N LYS A 151 28.16 14.21 -19.06
CA LYS A 151 27.26 15.34 -18.74
C LYS A 151 26.15 14.80 -17.83
N GLU A 152 25.99 15.39 -16.65
CA GLU A 152 25.09 14.92 -15.57
C GLU A 152 23.71 14.45 -16.06
N ASP A 153 23.00 15.27 -16.84
CA ASP A 153 21.66 14.96 -17.34
C ASP A 153 21.55 13.75 -18.28
N ARG A 154 22.63 13.44 -19.00
CA ARG A 154 22.68 12.37 -20.02
C ARG A 154 23.13 11.05 -19.41
N GLY A 155 23.96 11.12 -18.36
CA GLY A 155 24.28 9.97 -17.54
C GLY A 155 23.06 9.38 -16.84
N ASN A 156 22.12 10.22 -16.37
CA ASN A 156 20.89 9.73 -15.75
C ASN A 156 20.03 8.87 -16.70
N LEU A 157 19.81 9.30 -17.95
CA LEU A 157 19.03 8.50 -18.91
C LEU A 157 19.73 7.18 -19.27
N PHE A 158 21.06 7.18 -19.36
CA PHE A 158 21.82 5.96 -19.58
C PHE A 158 21.72 5.01 -18.38
N PHE A 159 21.89 5.54 -17.16
CA PHE A 159 21.66 4.79 -15.92
C PHE A 159 20.26 4.19 -15.86
N TYR A 160 19.22 4.97 -16.20
CA TYR A 160 17.83 4.50 -16.25
C TYR A 160 17.65 3.36 -17.24
N PHE A 161 18.23 3.49 -18.43
CA PHE A 161 18.15 2.46 -19.46
C PHE A 161 18.80 1.14 -19.01
N ILE A 162 20.05 1.22 -18.53
CA ILE A 162 20.80 0.05 -18.06
C ILE A 162 20.10 -0.62 -16.87
N THR A 163 19.69 0.18 -15.88
CA THR A 163 19.04 -0.31 -14.65
C THR A 163 17.68 -0.95 -14.94
N THR A 164 16.86 -0.35 -15.80
CA THR A 164 15.56 -0.91 -16.21
C THR A 164 15.75 -2.23 -16.94
N LEU A 165 16.67 -2.28 -17.91
CA LEU A 165 16.91 -3.50 -18.70
C LEU A 165 17.48 -4.63 -17.84
N LEU A 166 18.48 -4.36 -17.00
CA LEU A 166 19.03 -5.34 -16.05
C LEU A 166 17.96 -5.82 -15.06
N GLY A 167 17.19 -4.90 -14.48
CA GLY A 167 16.16 -5.26 -13.52
C GLY A 167 15.08 -6.15 -14.12
N TRP A 168 14.70 -5.88 -15.37
CA TRP A 168 13.78 -6.73 -16.10
C TRP A 168 14.36 -8.11 -16.41
N ILE A 169 15.61 -8.19 -16.87
CA ILE A 169 16.32 -9.46 -17.11
C ILE A 169 16.37 -10.31 -15.84
N TYR A 170 16.71 -9.72 -14.69
CA TYR A 170 16.76 -10.43 -13.41
C TYR A 170 15.39 -10.93 -12.98
N PHE A 171 14.34 -10.12 -13.18
CA PHE A 171 12.97 -10.53 -12.91
C PHE A 171 12.50 -11.67 -13.84
N LEU A 172 12.83 -11.61 -15.14
CA LEU A 172 12.54 -12.68 -16.09
C LEU A 172 13.30 -13.98 -15.77
N LYS A 173 14.55 -13.89 -15.32
CA LYS A 173 15.32 -15.04 -14.81
C LYS A 173 14.59 -15.69 -13.65
N ASN A 174 14.20 -14.91 -12.64
CA ASN A 174 13.51 -15.40 -11.44
C ASN A 174 12.18 -16.10 -11.77
N THR A 175 11.43 -15.54 -12.72
CA THR A 175 10.17 -16.13 -13.19
C THR A 175 10.37 -17.28 -14.18
N LYS A 176 11.62 -17.64 -14.49
CA LYS A 176 12.01 -18.68 -15.46
C LYS A 176 11.43 -18.43 -16.86
N SER A 177 11.28 -17.15 -17.22
CA SER A 177 10.77 -16.72 -18.52
C SER A 177 11.86 -16.65 -19.58
N ILE A 178 13.14 -16.60 -19.18
CA ILE A 178 14.30 -16.58 -20.08
C ILE A 178 15.39 -17.56 -19.64
N THR A 179 16.20 -17.99 -20.61
CA THR A 179 17.42 -18.78 -20.35
C THR A 179 18.63 -17.86 -20.12
N TYR A 180 18.69 -17.24 -18.94
CA TYR A 180 19.66 -16.19 -18.59
C TYR A 180 21.12 -16.46 -19.01
N GLU A 181 21.60 -17.69 -18.86
CA GLU A 181 23.00 -18.05 -19.11
C GLU A 181 23.43 -17.88 -20.58
N LYS A 182 22.48 -17.73 -21.51
CA LYS A 182 22.75 -17.51 -22.94
C LYS A 182 22.88 -16.03 -23.34
N TYR A 183 22.48 -15.12 -22.46
CA TYR A 183 22.45 -13.68 -22.73
C TYR A 183 23.79 -13.04 -22.36
N ASP A 184 24.37 -12.26 -23.28
CA ASP A 184 25.58 -11.45 -23.01
C ASP A 184 25.22 -10.14 -22.29
N ILE A 185 25.04 -10.26 -20.99
CA ILE A 185 24.69 -9.16 -20.08
C ILE A 185 25.91 -8.43 -19.52
N ASN A 186 27.13 -8.95 -19.75
CA ASN A 186 28.35 -8.44 -19.11
C ASN A 186 28.54 -6.95 -19.37
N TYR A 187 28.21 -6.49 -20.57
CA TYR A 187 28.26 -5.08 -20.91
C TYR A 187 27.34 -4.22 -20.02
N LEU A 188 26.10 -4.68 -19.78
CA LEU A 188 25.16 -3.96 -18.93
C LEU A 188 25.67 -3.89 -17.48
N GLU A 189 26.15 -5.02 -16.95
CA GLU A 189 26.67 -5.13 -15.59
C GLU A 189 27.91 -4.26 -15.36
N GLN A 190 28.87 -4.29 -16.29
CA GLN A 190 30.07 -3.45 -16.22
C GLN A 190 29.74 -1.96 -16.29
N ASN A 191 28.76 -1.56 -17.11
CA ASN A 191 28.36 -0.16 -17.18
C ASN A 191 27.63 0.27 -15.92
N LEU A 192 26.77 -0.57 -15.34
CA LEU A 192 26.13 -0.26 -14.06
C LEU A 192 27.16 -0.02 -12.97
N GLU A 193 28.17 -0.89 -12.88
CA GLU A 193 29.30 -0.76 -11.95
C GLU A 193 30.09 0.54 -12.19
N ASN A 194 30.52 0.81 -13.43
CA ASN A 194 31.29 2.02 -13.76
C ASN A 194 30.53 3.33 -13.53
N ILE A 195 29.25 3.40 -13.94
CA ILE A 195 28.40 4.56 -13.69
C ILE A 195 28.27 4.78 -12.18
N SER A 196 28.14 3.72 -11.40
CA SER A 196 27.99 3.87 -9.96
C SER A 196 29.26 4.37 -9.26
N TYR A 197 30.45 4.14 -9.86
CA TYR A 197 31.71 4.69 -9.37
C TYR A 197 31.95 6.16 -9.74
N ASP A 198 31.53 6.59 -10.94
CA ASP A 198 31.76 7.95 -11.45
C ASP A 198 30.77 8.98 -10.89
N PHE A 199 29.61 8.53 -10.42
CA PHE A 199 28.63 9.37 -9.74
C PHE A 199 28.84 9.24 -8.23
N ASN A 200 29.43 10.26 -7.60
CA ASN A 200 29.50 10.42 -6.12
C ASN A 200 28.12 10.42 -5.41
N PHE A 201 27.03 10.08 -6.10
CA PHE A 201 25.66 10.21 -5.65
C PHE A 201 25.05 8.84 -5.42
N THR A 202 24.67 8.59 -4.17
CA THR A 202 23.97 7.41 -3.67
C THR A 202 23.09 6.75 -4.75
N PHE A 203 23.51 5.58 -5.27
CA PHE A 203 22.80 4.78 -6.28
C PHE A 203 21.28 4.72 -6.04
N LEU A 204 20.88 4.64 -4.76
CA LEU A 204 19.50 4.68 -4.31
C LEU A 204 18.75 5.93 -4.77
N ASN A 205 19.33 7.13 -4.69
CA ASN A 205 18.69 8.36 -5.16
C ASN A 205 18.31 8.29 -6.65
N HIS A 206 19.24 7.83 -7.49
CA HIS A 206 19.00 7.68 -8.92
C HIS A 206 18.00 6.55 -9.21
N PHE A 207 18.04 5.45 -8.45
CA PHE A 207 17.08 4.38 -8.57
C PHE A 207 15.65 4.84 -8.23
N PHE A 208 15.47 5.63 -7.17
CA PHE A 208 14.15 6.15 -6.82
C PHE A 208 13.68 7.25 -7.77
N GLU A 209 14.59 8.06 -8.32
CA GLU A 209 14.24 9.00 -9.40
C GLU A 209 13.76 8.25 -10.66
N LEU A 210 14.43 7.15 -11.03
CA LEU A 210 13.96 6.24 -12.09
C LEU A 210 12.57 5.71 -11.79
N PHE A 211 12.37 5.20 -10.57
CA PHE A 211 11.09 4.63 -10.15
C PHE A 211 9.96 5.67 -10.27
N ASP A 212 10.20 6.89 -9.79
CA ASP A 212 9.23 7.98 -9.89
C ASP A 212 8.98 8.44 -11.33
N LYS A 213 10.00 8.44 -12.20
CA LYS A 213 9.80 8.73 -13.64
C LYS A 213 8.98 7.66 -14.35
N ILE A 214 9.16 6.38 -14.00
CA ILE A 214 8.35 5.30 -14.57
C ILE A 214 6.88 5.45 -14.16
N GLU A 215 6.61 5.69 -12.88
CA GLU A 215 5.23 5.73 -12.38
C GLU A 215 4.50 7.04 -12.64
N ASN A 216 5.15 8.18 -12.42
CA ASN A 216 4.51 9.49 -12.48
C ASN A 216 4.59 10.12 -13.87
N GLU A 217 5.67 9.87 -14.62
CA GLU A 217 5.90 10.46 -15.94
C GLU A 217 5.70 9.48 -17.10
N GLY A 218 5.52 8.18 -16.82
CA GLY A 218 5.31 7.15 -17.84
C GLY A 218 6.55 6.85 -18.67
N LEU A 219 7.76 7.00 -18.10
CA LEU A 219 9.03 6.83 -18.80
C LEU A 219 9.05 5.51 -19.58
N TRP A 220 9.21 5.65 -20.90
CA TRP A 220 9.29 4.57 -21.89
C TRP A 220 8.15 3.53 -21.88
N ALA A 221 7.00 3.86 -21.28
CA ALA A 221 5.88 2.94 -21.07
C ALA A 221 6.27 1.67 -20.29
N VAL A 222 7.26 1.77 -19.39
CA VAL A 222 7.72 0.63 -18.56
C VAL A 222 6.62 0.13 -17.61
N SER A 223 5.69 1.00 -17.21
CA SER A 223 4.52 0.64 -16.42
C SER A 223 3.54 -0.28 -17.14
N GLU A 224 3.64 -0.41 -18.47
CA GLU A 224 2.80 -1.27 -19.31
C GLU A 224 3.47 -2.63 -19.63
N TRP A 225 4.57 -2.95 -18.94
CA TRP A 225 5.32 -4.19 -19.22
C TRP A 225 4.70 -5.39 -18.54
N GLU A 226 4.45 -6.44 -19.33
CA GLU A 226 3.88 -7.70 -18.86
C GLU A 226 4.73 -8.88 -19.36
N ILE A 227 4.65 -10.03 -18.68
CA ILE A 227 5.35 -11.25 -19.13
C ILE A 227 4.55 -11.94 -20.25
N LYS A 228 3.22 -11.89 -20.17
CA LYS A 228 2.29 -12.54 -21.10
C LYS A 228 1.13 -11.61 -21.36
N GLU A 229 0.52 -11.75 -22.54
CA GLU A 229 -0.67 -10.97 -22.88
C GLU A 229 -1.80 -11.19 -21.88
N PRO A 230 -2.58 -10.13 -21.57
CA PRO A 230 -3.74 -10.23 -20.71
C PRO A 230 -4.75 -11.25 -21.24
N PRO A 231 -5.32 -12.11 -20.37
CA PRO A 231 -6.40 -12.97 -20.79
C PRO A 231 -7.63 -12.15 -21.19
N MET A 232 -8.14 -12.34 -22.41
CA MET A 232 -9.40 -11.72 -22.83
C MET A 232 -10.57 -12.20 -21.96
N ASN A 233 -11.46 -11.27 -21.58
CA ASN A 233 -12.68 -11.53 -20.80
C ASN A 233 -12.47 -12.09 -19.38
N ARG A 234 -11.31 -11.84 -18.75
CA ARG A 234 -11.07 -12.20 -17.34
C ARG A 234 -10.45 -11.03 -16.59
N ALA A 235 -10.84 -10.88 -15.34
CA ALA A 235 -10.11 -10.03 -14.42
C ALA A 235 -8.71 -10.62 -14.22
N TYR A 236 -7.69 -9.80 -14.34
CA TYR A 236 -6.30 -10.17 -14.10
C TYR A 236 -5.62 -9.03 -13.35
N ALA A 237 -4.59 -9.35 -12.58
CA ALA A 237 -3.72 -8.35 -11.99
C ALA A 237 -2.58 -8.09 -12.99
N ALA A 238 -2.53 -6.88 -13.54
CA ALA A 238 -1.42 -6.47 -14.40
C ALA A 238 -0.12 -6.44 -13.60
N LEU A 239 0.98 -6.79 -14.25
CA LEU A 239 2.29 -6.66 -13.64
C LEU A 239 2.62 -5.16 -13.53
N SER A 240 2.75 -4.65 -12.31
CA SER A 240 3.15 -3.27 -12.09
C SER A 240 4.65 -3.15 -11.82
N PRO A 241 5.28 -1.99 -12.05
CA PRO A 241 6.64 -1.70 -11.64
C PRO A 241 6.90 -2.00 -10.15
N HIS A 242 5.91 -1.79 -9.28
CA HIS A 242 6.00 -2.17 -7.86
C HIS A 242 6.24 -3.66 -7.62
N ASN A 243 5.87 -4.53 -8.56
CA ASN A 243 6.06 -5.97 -8.41
C ASN A 243 7.50 -6.42 -8.71
N TRP A 244 8.24 -5.72 -9.58
CA TRP A 244 9.53 -6.19 -10.08
C TRP A 244 10.70 -5.23 -9.86
N LEU A 245 10.46 -3.92 -9.74
CA LEU A 245 11.54 -2.96 -9.42
C LEU A 245 12.14 -3.20 -8.03
N PRO A 246 11.36 -3.40 -6.94
CA PRO A 246 11.94 -3.77 -5.64
C PRO A 246 12.75 -5.07 -5.67
N TYR A 247 12.27 -6.05 -6.46
CA TYR A 247 13.01 -7.30 -6.70
C TYR A 247 14.36 -7.02 -7.37
N SER A 248 14.35 -6.25 -8.46
CA SER A 248 15.59 -5.89 -9.16
C SER A 248 16.56 -5.12 -8.29
N LEU A 249 16.07 -4.20 -7.47
CA LEU A 249 16.86 -3.43 -6.53
C LEU A 249 17.58 -4.35 -5.55
N ALA A 250 16.84 -5.25 -4.89
CA ALA A 250 17.43 -6.20 -3.94
C ALA A 250 18.51 -7.09 -4.59
N ILE A 251 18.27 -7.59 -5.81
CA ILE A 251 19.24 -8.43 -6.53
C ILE A 251 20.47 -7.63 -6.98
N ILE A 252 20.29 -6.42 -7.51
CA ILE A 252 21.40 -5.53 -7.89
C ILE A 252 22.29 -5.26 -6.66
N LEU A 253 21.69 -4.91 -5.53
CA LEU A 253 22.41 -4.61 -4.29
C LEU A 253 23.14 -5.84 -3.72
N LEU A 254 22.58 -7.04 -3.87
CA LEU A 254 23.27 -8.29 -3.49
C LEU A 254 24.47 -8.59 -4.37
N LYS A 255 24.38 -8.27 -5.67
CA LYS A 255 25.43 -8.54 -6.65
C LYS A 255 26.56 -7.52 -6.60
N PHE A 256 26.25 -6.25 -6.38
CA PHE A 256 27.19 -5.14 -6.40
C PHE A 256 27.30 -4.49 -5.01
N GLU A 257 28.13 -5.10 -4.14
CA GLU A 257 28.24 -4.69 -2.73
C GLU A 257 28.67 -3.22 -2.55
N HIS A 258 29.51 -2.69 -3.45
CA HIS A 258 29.98 -1.31 -3.38
C HIS A 258 28.87 -0.26 -3.52
N LEU A 259 27.68 -0.64 -4.02
CA LEU A 259 26.51 0.25 -4.10
C LEU A 259 25.90 0.57 -2.72
N ILE A 260 26.26 -0.21 -1.70
CA ILE A 260 25.88 0.02 -0.31
C ILE A 260 27.12 -0.04 0.56
N ASN A 261 27.68 1.12 0.85
CA ASN A 261 28.72 1.25 1.86
C ASN A 261 28.11 1.86 3.14
N LEU A 262 28.10 1.08 4.23
CA LEU A 262 27.60 1.53 5.54
C LEU A 262 28.44 2.65 6.16
N ASN A 263 29.64 2.92 5.62
CA ASN A 263 30.46 4.06 6.03
C ASN A 263 30.03 5.37 5.36
N ASP A 264 29.16 5.31 4.35
CA ASP A 264 28.66 6.50 3.68
C ASP A 264 27.61 7.17 4.58
N ASP A 265 27.58 8.50 4.53
CA ASP A 265 26.55 9.28 5.22
C ASP A 265 25.19 9.04 4.56
N LEU A 266 24.40 8.14 5.16
CA LEU A 266 23.05 7.80 4.67
C LEU A 266 22.10 9.01 4.66
N SER A 267 22.46 10.13 5.30
CA SER A 267 21.66 11.36 5.27
C SER A 267 21.62 12.04 3.90
N GLU A 268 22.53 11.69 2.98
CA GLU A 268 22.52 12.19 1.60
C GLU A 268 21.44 11.52 0.72
N ILE A 269 20.82 10.44 1.21
CA ILE A 269 19.72 9.78 0.51
C ILE A 269 18.45 10.64 0.67
N LYS A 270 17.91 11.10 -0.46
CA LYS A 270 16.65 11.85 -0.51
C LYS A 270 15.52 10.97 0.00
N LEU A 271 14.89 11.40 1.09
CA LEU A 271 13.76 10.69 1.68
C LEU A 271 12.57 10.63 0.72
N SER A 272 12.15 9.42 0.38
CA SER A 272 10.95 9.13 -0.41
C SER A 272 9.89 8.48 0.45
N GLN A 273 8.61 8.81 0.22
CA GLN A 273 7.48 8.16 0.90
C GLN A 273 7.44 6.64 0.64
N ARG A 274 8.07 6.17 -0.45
CA ARG A 274 8.19 4.74 -0.77
C ARG A 274 8.94 3.96 0.29
N PHE A 275 9.84 4.60 1.06
CA PHE A 275 10.58 3.93 2.12
C PHE A 275 9.69 3.34 3.22
N LYS A 276 8.46 3.84 3.36
CA LYS A 276 7.46 3.26 4.26
C LYS A 276 7.15 1.79 3.97
N PHE A 277 7.14 1.42 2.69
CA PHE A 277 6.70 0.09 2.22
C PHE A 277 7.86 -0.75 1.70
N ILE A 278 8.86 -0.12 1.07
CA ILE A 278 9.89 -0.86 0.33
C ILE A 278 10.77 -1.74 1.21
N TYR A 279 10.95 -1.40 2.49
CA TYR A 279 11.67 -2.24 3.44
C TYR A 279 11.03 -3.62 3.56
N ASP A 280 9.69 -3.68 3.67
CA ASP A 280 8.96 -4.93 3.85
C ASP A 280 9.01 -5.78 2.57
N ASP A 281 8.95 -5.14 1.40
CA ASP A 281 9.13 -5.79 0.09
C ASP A 281 10.53 -6.38 -0.05
N ILE A 282 11.57 -5.57 0.20
CA ILE A 282 12.98 -5.99 0.11
C ILE A 282 13.26 -7.12 1.09
N LYS A 283 12.78 -7.01 2.34
CA LYS A 283 12.94 -8.07 3.34
C LYS A 283 12.37 -9.40 2.84
N LYS A 284 11.13 -9.38 2.35
CA LYS A 284 10.48 -10.57 1.80
C LYS A 284 11.25 -11.14 0.60
N ILE A 285 11.79 -10.28 -0.27
CA ILE A 285 12.60 -10.72 -1.41
C ILE A 285 13.89 -11.38 -0.93
N LEU A 286 14.63 -10.73 -0.02
CA LEU A 286 15.89 -11.25 0.52
C LEU A 286 15.69 -12.55 1.30
N ASP A 287 14.59 -12.71 2.03
CA ASP A 287 14.28 -13.96 2.74
C ASP A 287 14.15 -15.16 1.79
N ASN A 288 13.71 -14.93 0.55
CA ASN A 288 13.60 -15.98 -0.48
C ASN A 288 14.93 -16.33 -1.18
N VAL A 289 15.98 -15.51 -1.02
CA VAL A 289 17.31 -15.77 -1.60
C VAL A 289 18.09 -16.66 -0.64
N THR A 290 18.24 -17.95 -0.93
CA THR A 290 18.97 -18.90 -0.05
C THR A 290 20.19 -19.49 -0.76
N VAL A 291 21.21 -19.89 0.01
CA VAL A 291 22.41 -20.55 -0.54
C VAL A 291 22.11 -21.97 -1.04
N GLU A 292 21.06 -22.61 -0.51
CA GLU A 292 20.56 -23.91 -0.99
C GLU A 292 19.99 -23.82 -2.41
N ASN A 293 19.64 -22.62 -2.87
CA ASN A 293 19.25 -22.39 -4.25
C ASN A 293 20.51 -22.16 -5.10
N GLU A 294 21.02 -23.24 -5.70
CA GLU A 294 22.19 -23.22 -6.59
C GLU A 294 22.05 -22.22 -7.76
N GLU A 295 20.82 -21.87 -8.18
CA GLU A 295 20.58 -20.84 -9.22
C GLU A 295 21.01 -19.44 -8.74
N TYR A 296 20.79 -19.11 -7.45
CA TYR A 296 21.19 -17.80 -6.88
C TYR A 296 22.67 -17.76 -6.52
N LYS A 297 23.20 -18.87 -6.03
CA LYS A 297 24.59 -19.00 -5.60
C LYS A 297 25.57 -18.62 -6.71
N ASN A 298 25.40 -19.20 -7.90
CA ASN A 298 26.25 -18.89 -9.05
C ASN A 298 25.96 -17.50 -9.63
N PHE A 299 24.71 -17.05 -9.57
CA PHE A 299 24.29 -15.78 -10.16
C PHE A 299 24.75 -14.54 -9.37
N ILE A 300 24.81 -14.61 -8.04
CA ILE A 300 25.18 -13.50 -7.15
C ILE A 300 26.67 -13.54 -6.78
N PHE A 301 27.23 -14.72 -6.50
CA PHE A 301 28.53 -14.87 -5.81
C PHE A 301 29.66 -15.43 -6.68
N ASN A 302 29.53 -15.38 -8.02
CA ASN A 302 30.52 -15.82 -9.01
C ASN A 302 31.87 -16.34 -8.41
N ASN A 303 32.02 -17.67 -8.31
CA ASN A 303 33.25 -18.37 -7.90
C ASN A 303 33.76 -18.17 -6.45
N ILE A 304 32.88 -17.96 -5.47
CA ILE A 304 33.24 -18.02 -4.04
C ILE A 304 33.15 -19.47 -3.51
N SER A 305 34.05 -19.85 -2.59
CA SER A 305 34.12 -21.19 -2.01
C SER A 305 32.88 -21.53 -1.15
N ASN A 306 32.44 -22.79 -1.15
CA ASN A 306 31.19 -23.23 -0.49
C ASN A 306 31.12 -22.93 1.03
N GLN A 307 32.24 -22.78 1.73
CA GLN A 307 32.27 -22.61 3.19
C GLN A 307 32.02 -21.16 3.66
N ASP A 308 32.22 -20.15 2.81
CA ASP A 308 32.09 -18.72 3.20
C ASP A 308 30.78 -18.07 2.71
N LEU A 309 30.06 -18.73 1.79
CA LEU A 309 28.88 -18.18 1.10
C LEU A 309 27.70 -17.84 2.01
N ASN A 310 27.41 -18.68 3.01
CA ASN A 310 26.30 -18.43 3.94
C ASN A 310 26.55 -17.17 4.78
N THR A 311 27.79 -17.01 5.25
CA THR A 311 28.22 -15.86 6.05
C THR A 311 28.19 -14.60 5.20
N GLU A 312 28.71 -14.65 3.98
CA GLU A 312 28.73 -13.50 3.06
C GLU A 312 27.31 -13.09 2.62
N LEU A 313 26.45 -14.04 2.26
CA LEU A 313 25.05 -13.73 1.92
C LEU A 313 24.32 -13.10 3.11
N SER A 314 24.47 -13.67 4.30
CA SER A 314 23.84 -13.14 5.51
C SER A 314 24.31 -11.71 5.79
N PHE A 315 25.60 -11.45 5.67
CA PHE A 315 26.19 -10.13 5.83
C PHE A 315 25.66 -9.12 4.80
N LYS A 316 25.61 -9.48 3.51
CA LYS A 316 25.05 -8.59 2.46
C LYS A 316 23.57 -8.30 2.69
N LYS A 317 22.78 -9.32 3.05
CA LYS A 317 21.36 -9.13 3.40
C LYS A 317 21.19 -8.18 4.57
N GLU A 318 21.96 -8.38 5.63
CA GLU A 318 21.93 -7.53 6.82
C GLU A 318 22.27 -6.08 6.48
N LYS A 319 23.32 -5.84 5.67
CA LYS A 319 23.66 -4.50 5.18
C LYS A 319 22.50 -3.83 4.45
N ILE A 320 21.89 -4.53 3.49
CA ILE A 320 20.76 -4.01 2.71
C ILE A 320 19.60 -3.67 3.66
N LEU A 321 19.25 -4.60 4.56
CA LEU A 321 18.17 -4.41 5.52
C LEU A 321 18.43 -3.23 6.46
N ASN A 322 19.67 -3.03 6.92
CA ASN A 322 20.04 -1.92 7.79
C ASN A 322 19.84 -0.57 7.09
N VAL A 323 20.20 -0.45 5.80
CA VAL A 323 19.96 0.78 5.03
C VAL A 323 18.46 1.06 4.89
N PHE A 324 17.67 0.10 4.44
CA PHE A 324 16.22 0.34 4.26
C PHE A 324 15.47 0.49 5.59
N SER A 325 15.97 -0.13 6.66
CA SER A 325 15.51 0.06 8.02
C SER A 325 15.74 1.50 8.48
N PHE A 326 16.96 2.02 8.29
CA PHE A 326 17.30 3.41 8.55
C PHE A 326 16.42 4.38 7.76
N LEU A 327 16.26 4.17 6.45
CA LEU A 327 15.43 5.04 5.60
C LEU A 327 13.94 5.01 5.97
N LYS A 328 13.42 3.84 6.35
CA LYS A 328 12.04 3.67 6.86
C LYS A 328 11.86 4.41 8.19
N LYS A 329 12.85 4.37 9.08
CA LYS A 329 12.88 5.15 10.32
C LYS A 329 12.88 6.65 10.04
N GLU A 330 13.79 7.13 9.19
CA GLU A 330 13.93 8.56 8.89
C GLU A 330 12.66 9.16 8.26
N ILE A 331 12.02 8.46 7.31
CA ILE A 331 10.75 8.94 6.73
C ILE A 331 9.61 8.96 7.75
N GLU A 332 9.60 8.01 8.68
CA GLU A 332 8.63 7.96 9.76
C GLU A 332 8.82 9.15 10.71
N ILE A 333 10.07 9.39 11.14
CA ILE A 333 10.41 10.50 12.02
C ILE A 333 10.15 11.85 11.34
N ASP A 334 10.50 12.02 10.06
CA ASP A 334 10.17 13.24 9.29
C ASP A 334 8.66 13.49 9.24
N TYR A 335 7.86 12.44 9.03
CA TYR A 335 6.40 12.54 9.03
C TYR A 335 5.86 12.99 10.40
N TYR A 336 6.29 12.37 11.50
CA TYR A 336 5.81 12.72 12.84
C TYR A 336 6.37 14.03 13.38
N LYS A 337 7.56 14.47 12.93
CA LYS A 337 8.07 15.83 13.20
C LYS A 337 7.09 16.89 12.69
N LYS A 338 6.50 16.67 11.51
CA LYS A 338 5.52 17.61 10.92
C LYS A 338 4.21 17.65 11.71
N ILE A 339 3.74 16.51 12.22
CA ILE A 339 2.50 16.42 13.00
C ILE A 339 2.67 16.97 14.42
N LYS A 340 3.84 16.75 15.03
CA LYS A 340 4.15 17.14 16.41
C LYS A 340 3.75 18.60 16.71
N GLU A 341 4.07 19.50 15.79
CA GLU A 341 3.85 20.95 15.94
C GLU A 341 2.39 21.40 15.71
N ILE A 342 1.51 20.51 15.23
CA ILE A 342 0.11 20.84 14.96
C ILE A 342 -0.71 20.55 16.23
N PRO A 343 -1.46 21.51 16.79
CA PRO A 343 -2.29 21.27 17.97
C PRO A 343 -3.49 20.37 17.63
N LEU A 344 -4.02 19.69 18.65
CA LEU A 344 -5.26 18.94 18.50
C LEU A 344 -6.42 19.85 18.04
N SER A 345 -7.16 19.38 17.05
CA SER A 345 -8.35 20.02 16.50
C SER A 345 -9.57 19.70 17.36
N LYS A 346 -10.21 20.74 17.88
CA LYS A 346 -11.48 20.62 18.58
C LYS A 346 -12.56 20.04 17.66
N GLU A 347 -12.60 20.44 16.40
CA GLU A 347 -13.59 19.97 15.43
C GLU A 347 -13.46 18.45 15.22
N LYS A 348 -12.22 17.95 15.04
CA LYS A 348 -11.98 16.51 14.87
C LYS A 348 -12.29 15.71 16.12
N ILE A 349 -12.00 16.25 17.29
CA ILE A 349 -12.36 15.61 18.56
C ILE A 349 -13.90 15.57 18.73
N ASP A 350 -14.60 16.65 18.37
CA ASP A 350 -16.06 16.73 18.44
C ASP A 350 -16.72 15.74 17.46
N GLU A 351 -16.17 15.59 16.25
CA GLU A 351 -16.58 14.58 15.26
C GLU A 351 -16.38 13.16 15.81
N PHE A 352 -15.20 12.87 16.35
CA PHE A 352 -14.91 11.59 16.99
C PHE A 352 -15.87 11.30 18.15
N ARG A 353 -16.12 12.28 19.02
CA ARG A 353 -17.07 12.17 20.14
C ARG A 353 -18.48 11.87 19.66
N ALA A 354 -18.94 12.55 18.62
CA ALA A 354 -20.27 12.31 18.05
C ALA A 354 -20.38 10.87 17.49
N ASN A 355 -19.35 10.40 16.79
CA ASN A 355 -19.31 9.05 16.20
C ASN A 355 -19.27 7.95 17.27
N VAL A 356 -18.38 8.08 18.28
CA VAL A 356 -18.32 7.17 19.44
C VAL A 356 -19.65 7.16 20.19
N GLY A 357 -20.18 8.35 20.49
CA GLY A 357 -21.43 8.51 21.24
C GLY A 357 -22.64 7.89 20.54
N LYS A 358 -22.73 8.09 19.22
CA LYS A 358 -23.78 7.48 18.39
C LYS A 358 -23.70 5.95 18.42
N LEU A 359 -22.52 5.38 18.19
CA LEU A 359 -22.33 3.93 18.23
C LEU A 359 -22.62 3.33 19.61
N TRP A 360 -22.24 4.04 20.68
CA TRP A 360 -22.60 3.66 22.05
C TRP A 360 -24.12 3.65 22.26
N GLU A 361 -24.84 4.71 21.87
CA GLU A 361 -26.29 4.83 22.02
C GLU A 361 -27.05 3.73 21.24
N GLU A 362 -26.61 3.44 20.02
CA GLU A 362 -27.21 2.41 19.16
C GLU A 362 -26.98 0.98 19.69
N ASN A 363 -25.88 0.74 20.40
CA ASN A 363 -25.51 -0.60 20.87
C ASN A 363 -25.81 -0.86 22.35
N THR A 364 -26.18 0.16 23.14
CA THR A 364 -26.44 0.01 24.58
C THR A 364 -27.82 -0.60 24.80
N LEU A 365 -27.89 -1.82 25.31
CA LEU A 365 -29.17 -2.51 25.46
C LEU A 365 -29.86 -2.22 26.79
N ILE A 366 -29.18 -2.50 27.90
CA ILE A 366 -29.81 -2.53 29.23
C ILE A 366 -30.23 -1.13 29.66
N LEU A 367 -29.39 -0.12 29.44
CA LEU A 367 -29.76 1.26 29.78
C LEU A 367 -30.89 1.77 28.89
N ASN A 368 -30.97 1.39 27.61
CA ASN A 368 -32.09 1.78 26.77
C ASN A 368 -33.41 1.14 27.23
N ILE A 369 -33.39 -0.11 27.69
CA ILE A 369 -34.56 -0.75 28.33
C ILE A 369 -34.98 0.03 29.58
N LEU A 370 -34.05 0.29 30.51
CA LEU A 370 -34.33 1.02 31.74
C LEU A 370 -34.84 2.44 31.47
N LYS A 371 -34.28 3.13 30.47
CA LYS A 371 -34.71 4.47 30.03
C LYS A 371 -36.15 4.46 29.54
N ASN A 372 -36.52 3.48 28.71
CA ASN A 372 -37.87 3.35 28.17
C ASN A 372 -38.90 3.04 29.27
N LEU A 373 -38.49 2.35 30.34
CA LEU A 373 -39.34 2.02 31.48
C LEU A 373 -39.38 3.14 32.55
N GLY A 374 -38.61 4.23 32.38
CA GLY A 374 -38.54 5.31 33.37
C GLY A 374 -37.74 4.96 34.62
N ASN A 375 -36.86 3.96 34.56
CA ASN A 375 -36.06 3.44 35.68
C ASN A 375 -34.60 3.94 35.67
N ILE A 376 -34.36 5.13 35.11
CA ILE A 376 -33.06 5.81 35.17
C ILE A 376 -33.18 7.09 35.98
N ASP A 377 -32.35 7.19 37.01
CA ASP A 377 -32.13 8.41 37.77
C ASP A 377 -30.91 9.13 37.21
N TYR A 378 -31.11 10.32 36.62
CA TYR A 378 -30.03 11.17 36.14
C TYR A 378 -29.57 12.10 37.26
N VAL A 379 -28.30 12.00 37.64
CA VAL A 379 -27.72 12.78 38.74
C VAL A 379 -26.50 13.57 38.27
N PRO A 380 -26.25 14.79 38.76
CA PRO A 380 -25.03 15.51 38.46
C PRO A 380 -23.79 14.68 38.86
N ASN A 381 -22.78 14.66 37.99
CA ASN A 381 -21.50 14.02 38.29
C ASN A 381 -20.81 14.76 39.45
N ILE A 382 -20.64 14.06 40.57
CA ILE A 382 -19.82 14.50 41.72
C ILE A 382 -18.41 13.90 41.50
N GLU A 383 -17.36 14.69 41.72
CA GLU A 383 -15.99 14.47 41.23
C GLU A 383 -15.37 13.09 41.53
N GLU A 384 -15.91 12.30 42.47
CA GLU A 384 -15.32 11.05 42.99
C GLU A 384 -15.90 9.74 42.43
N VAL A 385 -16.93 9.75 41.59
CA VAL A 385 -17.50 8.48 41.07
C VAL A 385 -16.62 7.90 39.96
N ASN A 386 -16.09 6.70 40.19
CA ASN A 386 -15.31 5.95 39.21
C ASN A 386 -16.16 5.57 37.99
N GLY A 387 -15.70 5.95 36.79
CA GLY A 387 -16.33 5.56 35.54
C GLY A 387 -15.85 4.20 35.04
N TYR A 388 -16.64 3.58 34.18
CA TYR A 388 -16.28 2.36 33.48
C TYR A 388 -16.09 2.63 31.99
N GLY A 389 -15.01 2.10 31.43
CA GLY A 389 -14.76 2.13 30.00
C GLY A 389 -13.27 2.07 29.69
N PHE A 390 -12.86 2.83 28.69
CA PHE A 390 -11.51 2.79 28.16
C PHE A 390 -10.71 4.01 28.60
N PHE A 391 -9.49 3.75 29.05
CA PHE A 391 -8.45 4.75 29.24
C PHE A 391 -7.18 4.20 28.59
N GLN A 392 -6.91 4.64 27.36
CA GLN A 392 -5.86 4.08 26.54
C GLN A 392 -4.99 5.17 25.93
N ARG A 393 -3.68 4.94 25.97
CA ARG A 393 -2.70 5.68 25.18
C ARG A 393 -2.70 5.14 23.76
N LEU A 394 -3.08 5.96 22.80
CA LEU A 394 -3.09 5.66 21.37
C LEU A 394 -1.76 6.12 20.77
N LEU A 395 -0.92 5.15 20.38
CA LEU A 395 0.44 5.40 19.94
C LEU A 395 0.47 5.94 18.51
N LYS A 396 1.23 7.01 18.29
CA LYS A 396 1.41 7.70 16.99
C LYS A 396 0.10 8.16 16.33
N MET A 397 -0.97 8.36 17.10
CA MET A 397 -2.32 8.63 16.57
C MET A 397 -2.73 10.10 16.51
N LYS A 398 -1.85 11.05 16.86
CA LYS A 398 -2.17 12.48 16.84
C LYS A 398 -2.74 12.96 15.49
N PHE A 399 -2.27 12.40 14.37
CA PHE A 399 -2.75 12.75 13.02
C PHE A 399 -4.27 12.57 12.82
N ALA A 400 -4.92 11.70 13.60
CA ALA A 400 -6.37 11.48 13.50
C ALA A 400 -7.21 12.59 14.16
N PHE A 401 -6.55 13.51 14.86
CA PHE A 401 -7.18 14.52 15.70
C PHE A 401 -6.62 15.92 15.45
N ILE A 402 -6.04 16.18 14.27
CA ILE A 402 -5.53 17.50 13.86
C ILE A 402 -6.28 17.99 12.61
N ASP A 403 -6.13 19.28 12.30
CA ASP A 403 -6.59 19.85 11.02
C ASP A 403 -5.48 19.85 9.96
N GLY A 404 -5.86 20.07 8.70
CA GLY A 404 -4.94 20.26 7.58
C GLY A 404 -4.64 19.00 6.78
N GLU A 405 -3.61 19.08 5.93
CA GLU A 405 -3.28 18.04 4.93
C GLU A 405 -2.79 16.72 5.54
N LEU A 406 -2.28 16.75 6.77
CA LEU A 406 -1.80 15.56 7.48
C LEU A 406 -2.89 14.85 8.28
N TYR A 407 -4.12 15.39 8.30
CA TYR A 407 -5.27 14.70 8.89
C TYR A 407 -5.58 13.41 8.12
N GLN A 408 -5.71 12.31 8.85
CA GLN A 408 -6.19 11.04 8.28
C GLN A 408 -7.24 10.42 9.18
N ASN A 409 -8.38 10.06 8.59
CA ASN A 409 -9.42 9.33 9.30
C ASN A 409 -9.02 7.85 9.46
N ILE A 410 -9.18 7.31 10.67
CA ILE A 410 -8.91 5.89 10.97
C ILE A 410 -10.26 5.16 11.05
N PHE A 411 -10.52 4.31 10.05
CA PHE A 411 -11.70 3.46 10.06
C PHE A 411 -11.71 2.54 11.29
N GLY A 412 -12.85 2.44 11.97
CA GLY A 412 -13.03 1.62 13.17
C GLY A 412 -12.57 2.28 14.47
N LEU A 413 -11.93 3.47 14.44
CA LEU A 413 -11.52 4.15 15.67
C LEU A 413 -12.72 4.50 16.57
N SER A 414 -13.89 4.78 15.98
CA SER A 414 -15.12 5.08 16.74
C SER A 414 -15.77 3.86 17.40
N ASP A 415 -15.32 2.63 17.11
CA ASP A 415 -15.89 1.38 17.64
C ASP A 415 -15.73 1.24 19.16
N PHE A 416 -14.91 2.09 19.81
CA PHE A 416 -14.91 2.22 21.26
C PHE A 416 -16.32 2.39 21.85
N GLY A 417 -17.20 3.10 21.16
CA GLY A 417 -18.59 3.29 21.58
C GLY A 417 -19.36 1.97 21.66
N SER A 418 -19.33 1.20 20.57
CA SER A 418 -19.95 -0.13 20.47
C SER A 418 -19.37 -1.11 21.49
N HIS A 419 -18.04 -1.11 21.67
CA HIS A 419 -17.37 -1.98 22.63
C HIS A 419 -17.71 -1.62 24.08
N LEU A 420 -17.80 -0.33 24.40
CA LEU A 420 -18.18 0.13 25.73
C LEU A 420 -19.62 -0.28 26.06
N ALA A 421 -20.56 -0.05 25.14
CA ALA A 421 -21.96 -0.43 25.30
C ALA A 421 -22.11 -1.93 25.63
N ARG A 422 -21.47 -2.80 24.83
CA ARG A 422 -21.48 -4.25 25.06
C ARG A 422 -20.83 -4.63 26.39
N SER A 423 -19.79 -3.92 26.80
CA SER A 423 -19.10 -4.18 28.06
C SER A 423 -19.95 -3.82 29.28
N ILE A 424 -20.71 -2.72 29.20
CA ILE A 424 -21.68 -2.31 30.23
C ILE A 424 -22.79 -3.36 30.36
N ASP A 425 -23.36 -3.81 29.23
CA ASP A 425 -24.39 -4.85 29.22
C ASP A 425 -23.86 -6.15 29.83
N ASN A 426 -22.64 -6.55 29.48
CA ASN A 426 -21.98 -7.71 30.09
C ASN A 426 -21.79 -7.56 31.60
N ARG A 427 -21.45 -6.36 32.10
CA ARG A 427 -21.35 -6.11 33.54
C ARG A 427 -22.69 -6.25 34.24
N PHE A 428 -23.77 -5.78 33.63
CA PHE A 428 -25.12 -6.01 34.15
C PHE A 428 -25.45 -7.50 34.25
N PHE A 429 -25.22 -8.28 33.19
CA PHE A 429 -25.48 -9.72 33.23
C PHE A 429 -24.56 -10.46 34.22
N ASN A 430 -23.34 -9.98 34.44
CA ASN A 430 -22.45 -10.55 35.44
C ASN A 430 -22.83 -10.17 36.89
N SER A 431 -23.56 -9.07 37.09
CA SER A 431 -24.07 -8.69 38.42
C SER A 431 -25.33 -9.45 38.81
N LEU A 432 -26.01 -10.10 37.86
CA LEU A 432 -27.01 -11.12 38.17
C LEU A 432 -26.27 -12.30 38.83
N LYS A 433 -26.57 -12.62 40.09
CA LYS A 433 -25.86 -13.67 40.82
C LYS A 433 -26.09 -15.02 40.16
N ASN A 434 -25.00 -15.76 39.93
CA ASN A 434 -25.00 -17.06 39.27
C ASN A 434 -25.68 -18.19 40.07
N ASP A 435 -26.08 -17.94 41.31
CA ASP A 435 -26.62 -18.97 42.21
C ASP A 435 -28.08 -19.36 41.88
N LYS A 436 -28.72 -18.68 40.92
CA LYS A 436 -30.09 -18.97 40.44
C LYS A 436 -30.16 -19.59 39.04
N ILE A 437 -29.11 -20.30 38.63
CA ILE A 437 -29.18 -21.12 37.41
C ILE A 437 -30.11 -22.30 37.67
N VAL A 438 -31.24 -22.34 36.98
CA VAL A 438 -32.22 -23.43 37.04
C VAL A 438 -32.01 -24.35 35.85
N SER A 439 -31.81 -25.64 36.12
CA SER A 439 -31.88 -26.70 35.11
C SER A 439 -33.31 -27.24 35.10
N THR A 440 -33.95 -27.26 33.93
CA THR A 440 -35.34 -27.74 33.76
C THR A 440 -35.50 -28.53 32.47
N ASP A 441 -36.33 -29.57 32.51
CA ASP A 441 -36.72 -30.33 31.33
C ASP A 441 -37.79 -29.59 30.50
N ASN A 442 -38.54 -28.66 31.11
CA ASN A 442 -39.59 -27.88 30.46
C ASN A 442 -39.32 -26.37 30.61
N ILE A 443 -38.56 -25.82 29.65
CA ILE A 443 -38.15 -24.41 29.63
C ILE A 443 -39.38 -23.49 29.53
N LYS A 444 -40.34 -23.83 28.67
CA LYS A 444 -41.56 -23.04 28.41
C LYS A 444 -42.36 -22.83 29.69
N GLU A 445 -42.65 -23.91 30.41
CA GLU A 445 -43.42 -23.85 31.65
C GLU A 445 -42.69 -23.04 32.74
N THR A 446 -41.36 -23.19 32.86
CA THR A 446 -40.57 -22.42 33.81
C THR A 446 -40.61 -20.92 33.51
N VAL A 447 -40.47 -20.52 32.24
CA VAL A 447 -40.57 -19.12 31.82
C VAL A 447 -41.99 -18.58 32.05
N GLN A 448 -43.02 -19.36 31.73
CA GLN A 448 -44.41 -18.95 31.91
C GLN A 448 -44.79 -18.80 33.39
N ASN A 449 -44.29 -19.70 34.25
CA ASN A 449 -44.45 -19.60 35.70
C ASN A 449 -43.77 -18.36 36.28
N PHE A 450 -42.62 -17.96 35.73
CA PHE A 450 -41.98 -16.70 36.11
C PHE A 450 -42.85 -15.51 35.69
N ILE A 451 -43.27 -15.45 34.42
CA ILE A 451 -44.09 -14.37 33.86
C ILE A 451 -45.43 -14.21 34.61
N ASN A 452 -46.07 -15.31 35.00
CA ASN A 452 -47.37 -15.29 35.67
C ASN A 452 -47.29 -14.85 37.14
N LYS A 453 -46.11 -14.89 37.76
CA LYS A 453 -45.89 -14.40 39.13
C LYS A 453 -45.65 -12.89 39.19
N THR A 454 -45.47 -12.25 38.04
CA THR A 454 -45.18 -10.81 37.95
C THR A 454 -46.45 -10.03 37.64
N ASP A 455 -46.76 -9.04 38.47
CA ASP A 455 -47.98 -8.23 38.32
C ASP A 455 -47.99 -7.40 37.03
N ASN A 456 -46.82 -6.90 36.60
CA ASN A 456 -46.69 -6.10 35.38
C ASN A 456 -45.81 -6.77 34.31
N LYS A 457 -46.48 -7.42 33.36
CA LYS A 457 -45.84 -8.09 32.22
C LYS A 457 -45.12 -7.13 31.26
N SER A 458 -45.46 -5.83 31.23
CA SER A 458 -44.81 -4.87 30.33
C SER A 458 -43.34 -4.61 30.67
N ASN A 459 -42.92 -4.94 31.89
CA ASN A 459 -41.56 -4.71 32.39
C ASN A 459 -40.67 -5.95 32.25
N ILE A 460 -41.20 -7.04 31.69
CA ILE A 460 -40.46 -8.29 31.53
C ILE A 460 -39.77 -8.29 30.16
N VAL A 461 -38.51 -8.72 30.12
CA VAL A 461 -37.77 -8.97 28.88
C VAL A 461 -37.09 -10.33 28.98
N ILE A 462 -37.12 -11.08 27.88
CA ILE A 462 -36.43 -12.36 27.74
C ILE A 462 -35.16 -12.12 26.93
N PHE A 463 -34.02 -12.62 27.40
CA PHE A 463 -32.75 -12.61 26.69
C PHE A 463 -32.37 -14.04 26.32
N ALA A 464 -32.26 -14.32 25.03
CA ALA A 464 -31.92 -15.65 24.53
C ALA A 464 -31.23 -15.56 23.16
N ASN A 465 -30.27 -16.45 22.89
CA ASN A 465 -29.75 -16.60 21.54
C ASN A 465 -30.82 -17.20 20.59
N TRP A 466 -30.52 -17.31 19.30
CA TRP A 466 -31.47 -17.83 18.32
C TRP A 466 -31.94 -19.26 18.63
N SER A 467 -31.01 -20.16 18.97
CA SER A 467 -31.32 -21.58 19.22
C SER A 467 -32.10 -21.81 20.51
N ASN A 468 -31.83 -21.04 21.56
CA ASN A 468 -32.51 -21.12 22.83
C ASN A 468 -33.88 -20.45 22.80
N ALA A 469 -34.03 -19.36 22.05
CA ALA A 469 -35.34 -18.74 21.86
C ALA A 469 -36.32 -19.77 21.30
N ASP A 470 -35.92 -20.56 20.31
CA ASP A 470 -36.76 -21.57 19.64
C ASP A 470 -37.23 -22.69 20.60
N LYS A 471 -36.58 -22.87 21.76
CA LYS A 471 -37.02 -23.80 22.82
C LYS A 471 -38.24 -23.33 23.60
N LEU A 472 -38.65 -22.05 23.49
CA LEU A 472 -39.82 -21.53 24.19
C LEU A 472 -41.15 -21.96 23.55
N GLU A 473 -41.12 -22.39 22.28
CA GLU A 473 -42.31 -22.67 21.44
C GLU A 473 -43.23 -21.43 21.28
N ASN A 474 -44.12 -21.39 20.28
CA ASN A 474 -45.09 -20.29 20.07
C ASN A 474 -44.51 -18.87 19.93
N ILE A 475 -43.30 -18.72 19.39
CA ILE A 475 -42.71 -17.40 19.14
C ILE A 475 -43.41 -16.70 17.99
N THR A 476 -43.82 -15.45 18.20
CA THR A 476 -44.30 -14.57 17.13
C THR A 476 -43.19 -13.63 16.66
N TYR A 477 -43.09 -13.42 15.35
CA TYR A 477 -42.09 -12.52 14.74
C TYR A 477 -42.69 -11.14 14.48
N GLU A 478 -41.98 -10.08 14.91
CA GLU A 478 -42.34 -8.71 14.55
C GLU A 478 -41.58 -8.27 13.30
N HIS A 479 -42.26 -8.29 12.15
CA HIS A 479 -41.63 -7.99 10.85
C HIS A 479 -41.42 -6.49 10.55
N ASN A 480 -41.84 -5.56 11.42
CA ASN A 480 -41.85 -4.11 11.13
C ASN A 480 -41.49 -3.19 12.32
N SER A 481 -40.77 -3.65 13.34
CA SER A 481 -40.34 -2.75 14.43
C SER A 481 -39.17 -1.88 13.96
N LYS A 482 -39.31 -0.54 14.06
CA LYS A 482 -38.19 0.40 13.82
C LYS A 482 -37.03 0.23 14.84
N ASN A 483 -37.23 -0.57 15.88
CA ASN A 483 -36.23 -0.97 16.87
C ASN A 483 -35.83 -2.44 16.63
N SER A 484 -34.79 -2.66 15.82
CA SER A 484 -34.34 -3.99 15.31
C SER A 484 -33.89 -5.00 16.38
N ILE A 485 -33.94 -4.63 17.66
CA ILE A 485 -33.47 -5.42 18.80
C ILE A 485 -34.55 -6.42 19.27
N PHE A 486 -35.83 -6.16 18.97
CA PHE A 486 -36.98 -6.97 19.38
C PHE A 486 -37.67 -7.59 18.15
N ASN A 487 -37.12 -8.69 17.63
CA ASN A 487 -37.66 -9.34 16.43
C ASN A 487 -38.54 -10.56 16.75
N LYS A 488 -38.59 -10.97 18.03
CA LYS A 488 -39.31 -12.14 18.53
C LYS A 488 -40.07 -11.78 19.80
N LYS A 489 -41.26 -12.35 19.99
CA LYS A 489 -42.04 -12.27 21.22
C LYS A 489 -42.50 -13.66 21.66
N PHE A 490 -42.50 -13.92 22.96
CA PHE A 490 -43.10 -15.09 23.58
C PHE A 490 -44.25 -14.65 24.47
N GLU A 491 -45.49 -15.06 24.16
CA GLU A 491 -46.70 -14.67 24.92
C GLU A 491 -46.82 -13.14 25.12
N GLY A 492 -46.45 -12.36 24.09
CA GLY A 492 -46.44 -10.90 24.12
C GLY A 492 -45.20 -10.26 24.78
N ILE A 493 -44.33 -11.05 25.43
CA ILE A 493 -43.09 -10.58 26.06
C ILE A 493 -41.97 -10.47 25.03
N PRO A 494 -41.24 -9.33 24.95
CA PRO A 494 -40.13 -9.16 24.02
C PRO A 494 -38.96 -10.11 24.30
N ILE A 495 -38.42 -10.70 23.24
CA ILE A 495 -37.18 -11.48 23.25
C ILE A 495 -36.08 -10.67 22.58
N VAL A 496 -34.97 -10.49 23.29
CA VAL A 496 -33.75 -9.85 22.79
C VAL A 496 -32.65 -10.87 22.64
N HIS A 497 -31.91 -10.77 21.53
CA HIS A 497 -30.73 -11.59 21.33
C HIS A 497 -29.59 -11.18 22.25
N GLN A 498 -29.11 -12.13 23.05
CA GLN A 498 -28.05 -11.90 24.02
C GLN A 498 -26.65 -12.06 23.39
N PHE A 499 -25.73 -11.15 23.70
CA PHE A 499 -24.35 -11.15 23.20
C PHE A 499 -23.30 -11.63 24.23
N SER A 500 -23.71 -11.95 25.46
CA SER A 500 -22.85 -12.18 26.62
C SER A 500 -22.36 -13.64 26.75
N LYS A 501 -21.57 -13.95 27.80
CA LYS A 501 -21.14 -15.34 28.15
C LYS A 501 -22.30 -16.30 28.48
N TYR A 502 -23.51 -15.81 28.63
CA TYR A 502 -24.72 -16.62 28.85
C TYR A 502 -25.35 -17.07 27.52
N LYS A 503 -24.55 -17.26 26.46
CA LYS A 503 -25.04 -17.62 25.12
C LYS A 503 -25.92 -18.86 25.14
N ASP A 504 -25.62 -19.80 26.03
CA ASP A 504 -26.35 -21.06 26.14
C ASP A 504 -27.49 -21.01 27.17
N SER A 505 -27.85 -19.84 27.67
CA SER A 505 -28.93 -19.66 28.64
C SER A 505 -30.11 -18.85 28.08
N ILE A 506 -31.24 -18.97 28.77
CA ILE A 506 -32.39 -18.07 28.65
C ILE A 506 -32.49 -17.30 29.95
N ILE A 507 -32.42 -15.97 29.87
CA ILE A 507 -32.55 -15.10 31.02
C ILE A 507 -33.88 -14.36 30.92
N VAL A 508 -34.73 -14.49 31.94
CA VAL A 508 -35.97 -13.72 32.03
C VAL A 508 -35.82 -12.72 33.17
N ILE A 509 -36.03 -11.44 32.89
CA ILE A 509 -35.82 -10.34 33.84
C ILE A 509 -37.08 -9.50 33.93
N ASP A 510 -37.56 -9.27 35.15
CA ASP A 510 -38.54 -8.25 35.48
C ASP A 510 -37.81 -6.96 35.90
N PHE A 511 -37.89 -5.94 35.06
CA PHE A 511 -37.23 -4.65 35.28
C PHE A 511 -37.98 -3.72 36.25
N THR A 512 -39.12 -4.11 36.81
CA THR A 512 -39.98 -3.23 37.65
C THR A 512 -39.22 -2.54 38.79
N LEU A 513 -38.29 -3.24 39.44
CA LEU A 513 -37.50 -2.70 40.56
C LEU A 513 -36.02 -2.51 40.23
N ILE A 514 -35.59 -2.88 39.01
CA ILE A 514 -34.21 -2.66 38.58
C ILE A 514 -34.08 -1.21 38.15
N LYS A 515 -33.10 -0.50 38.70
CA LYS A 515 -32.82 0.90 38.38
C LYS A 515 -31.38 1.09 37.95
N ALA A 516 -31.12 2.19 37.24
CA ALA A 516 -29.77 2.67 37.02
C ALA A 516 -29.65 4.13 37.43
N ILE A 517 -28.56 4.46 38.12
CA ILE A 517 -28.12 5.84 38.30
C ILE A 517 -27.14 6.14 37.17
N VAL A 518 -27.39 7.20 36.40
CA VAL A 518 -26.48 7.68 35.34
C VAL A 518 -26.02 9.07 35.72
N TYR A 519 -24.70 9.24 35.85
CA TYR A 519 -24.14 10.53 36.21
C TYR A 519 -23.99 11.41 34.96
N THR A 520 -24.33 12.69 35.07
CA THR A 520 -24.35 13.63 33.94
C THR A 520 -23.48 14.86 34.17
N SER A 521 -22.97 15.45 33.09
CA SER A 521 -22.20 16.70 33.12
C SER A 521 -22.49 17.56 31.88
N ASP A 522 -22.51 18.88 32.05
CA ASP A 522 -22.62 19.85 30.95
C ASP A 522 -21.26 20.19 30.30
N ASN A 523 -20.18 19.52 30.72
CA ASN A 523 -18.86 19.69 30.11
C ASN A 523 -18.91 19.22 28.64
N PRO A 524 -18.34 19.99 27.68
CA PRO A 524 -18.39 19.66 26.25
C PRO A 524 -17.76 18.31 25.90
N ASN A 525 -16.88 17.76 26.75
CA ASN A 525 -16.32 16.42 26.58
C ASN A 525 -17.36 15.30 26.76
N TRP A 526 -18.59 15.61 27.19
CA TRP A 526 -19.65 14.64 27.39
C TRP A 526 -20.62 14.61 26.21
N TYR A 527 -20.75 13.45 25.57
CA TYR A 527 -21.78 13.21 24.57
C TYR A 527 -23.15 13.09 25.24
N LYS A 528 -24.10 13.94 24.83
CA LYS A 528 -25.46 14.04 25.39
C LYS A 528 -25.48 14.08 26.93
N ASN A 529 -24.48 14.72 27.52
CA ASN A 529 -24.26 14.84 28.95
C ASN A 529 -24.08 13.52 29.71
N GLN A 530 -23.90 12.36 29.05
CA GLN A 530 -23.89 11.04 29.70
C GLN A 530 -22.57 10.27 29.52
N LEU A 531 -21.96 10.35 28.33
CA LEU A 531 -20.76 9.60 27.99
C LEU A 531 -19.57 10.55 27.89
N LEU A 532 -18.58 10.43 28.78
CA LEU A 532 -17.33 11.17 28.66
C LEU A 532 -16.52 10.60 27.50
N VAL A 533 -16.22 11.44 26.50
CA VAL A 533 -15.29 11.16 25.40
C VAL A 533 -14.30 12.31 25.33
N GLU A 534 -13.10 12.05 25.83
CA GLU A 534 -12.03 13.02 25.97
C GLU A 534 -10.78 12.50 25.25
N ILE A 535 -10.23 13.34 24.39
CA ILE A 535 -8.94 13.13 23.73
C ILE A 535 -8.01 14.23 24.21
N THR A 536 -6.86 13.86 24.76
CA THR A 536 -5.83 14.79 25.21
C THR A 536 -4.47 14.38 24.65
N GLU A 537 -3.56 15.34 24.53
CA GLU A 537 -2.16 15.00 24.23
C GLU A 537 -1.58 14.19 25.39
N SER A 538 -0.76 13.18 25.09
CA SER A 538 -0.03 12.49 26.16
C SER A 538 0.88 13.48 26.87
N GLN A 539 0.80 13.54 28.20
CA GLN A 539 1.79 14.28 28.98
C GLN A 539 3.15 13.61 28.77
N LYS A 540 4.16 14.44 28.51
CA LYS A 540 5.53 13.98 28.36
C LYS A 540 6.12 13.73 29.73
N ASP A 541 6.37 12.47 30.04
CA ASP A 541 7.31 12.12 31.10
C ASP A 541 8.74 12.28 30.57
N ASP A 542 9.73 12.29 31.47
CA ASP A 542 11.14 12.28 31.09
C ASP A 542 11.45 11.05 30.22
N ILE A 543 12.15 11.26 29.10
CA ILE A 543 12.55 10.16 28.22
C ILE A 543 13.69 9.40 28.88
N THR A 544 13.36 8.26 29.49
CA THR A 544 14.33 7.37 30.12
C THR A 544 14.87 6.34 29.14
N ASP A 545 16.01 5.72 29.46
CA ASP A 545 16.58 4.62 28.67
C ASP A 545 15.59 3.45 28.49
N ASN A 546 14.71 3.22 29.47
CA ASN A 546 13.67 2.19 29.37
C ASN A 546 12.63 2.55 28.29
N VAL A 547 12.21 3.81 28.19
CA VAL A 547 11.27 4.27 27.16
C VAL A 547 11.91 4.14 25.77
N ILE A 548 13.19 4.51 25.64
CA ILE A 548 13.94 4.32 24.39
C ILE A 548 13.99 2.83 24.02
N LYS A 549 14.30 1.97 24.99
CA LYS A 549 14.35 0.52 24.77
C LYS A 549 12.99 -0.07 24.38
N GLU A 550 11.90 0.36 25.02
CA GLU A 550 10.54 -0.05 24.66
C GLU A 550 10.20 0.31 23.22
N TRP A 551 10.55 1.52 22.77
CA TRP A 551 10.37 1.93 21.37
C TRP A 551 11.21 1.10 20.41
N ASN A 552 12.47 0.84 20.77
CA ASN A 552 13.38 0.06 19.94
C ASN A 552 12.91 -1.39 19.79
N GLU A 553 12.45 -2.02 20.88
CA GLU A 553 11.90 -3.38 20.87
C GLU A 553 10.58 -3.47 20.11
N LYS A 554 9.73 -2.45 20.23
CA LYS A 554 8.41 -2.41 19.61
C LYS A 554 8.49 -2.28 18.09
N ASP A 555 9.27 -1.32 17.60
CA ASP A 555 9.31 -1.01 16.17
C ASP A 555 10.48 -1.71 15.45
N GLY A 556 11.46 -2.24 16.19
CA GLY A 556 12.62 -2.97 15.65
C GLY A 556 13.72 -2.06 15.10
N TYR A 557 13.78 -0.80 15.56
CA TYR A 557 14.74 0.21 15.13
C TYR A 557 15.53 0.76 16.31
N GLU A 558 16.72 1.30 16.08
CA GLU A 558 17.41 2.09 17.09
C GLU A 558 17.01 3.55 16.98
N TYR A 559 16.26 4.02 17.98
CA TYR A 559 15.92 5.42 18.17
C TYR A 559 16.86 6.10 19.17
N ASN A 560 17.17 7.37 18.91
CA ASN A 560 17.77 8.26 19.92
C ASN A 560 16.69 9.03 20.70
N GLU A 561 17.09 9.71 21.77
CA GLU A 561 16.21 10.49 22.63
C GLU A 561 15.35 11.52 21.86
N LYS A 562 15.93 12.22 20.89
CA LYS A 562 15.20 13.23 20.09
C LYS A 562 14.15 12.60 19.18
N GLU A 563 14.43 11.42 18.65
CA GLU A 563 13.49 10.65 17.83
C GLU A 563 12.34 10.12 18.68
N VAL A 564 12.64 9.57 19.85
CA VAL A 564 11.62 9.14 20.83
C VAL A 564 10.75 10.32 21.27
N ASP A 565 11.33 11.50 21.50
CA ASP A 565 10.55 12.70 21.81
C ASP A 565 9.52 13.02 20.72
N VAL A 566 9.90 12.89 19.45
CA VAL A 566 8.99 13.08 18.31
C VAL A 566 7.85 12.06 18.37
N LEU A 567 8.16 10.78 18.58
CA LEU A 567 7.15 9.72 18.62
C LEU A 567 6.20 9.90 19.81
N GLU A 568 6.73 10.15 21.00
CA GLU A 568 5.98 10.36 22.24
C GLU A 568 5.05 11.57 22.15
N SER A 569 5.49 12.65 21.48
CA SER A 569 4.67 13.85 21.22
C SER A 569 3.46 13.60 20.32
N ASN A 570 3.48 12.52 19.56
CA ASN A 570 2.41 12.14 18.63
C ASN A 570 1.47 11.09 19.20
N ASN A 571 1.61 10.75 20.48
CA ASN A 571 0.68 9.91 21.22
C ASN A 571 -0.47 10.76 21.76
N VAL A 572 -1.68 10.18 21.78
CA VAL A 572 -2.87 10.82 22.38
C VAL A 572 -3.48 9.89 23.42
N ASN A 573 -4.04 10.46 24.47
CA ASN A 573 -4.78 9.73 25.48
C ASN A 573 -6.27 9.78 25.11
N ALA A 574 -6.89 8.61 24.97
CA ALA A 574 -8.31 8.48 24.76
C ALA A 574 -8.99 7.98 26.03
N LYS A 575 -9.92 8.79 26.56
CA LYS A 575 -10.74 8.47 27.74
C LYS A 575 -12.20 8.43 27.32
N ILE A 576 -12.78 7.23 27.35
CA ILE A 576 -14.15 6.95 26.92
C ILE A 576 -14.85 6.20 28.03
N LEU A 577 -15.63 6.91 28.85
CA LEU A 577 -16.16 6.39 30.10
C LEU A 577 -17.64 6.71 30.28
N LEU A 578 -18.38 5.73 30.78
CA LEU A 578 -19.71 5.93 31.35
C LEU A 578 -19.62 5.81 32.87
N LYS A 579 -20.19 6.79 33.58
CA LYS A 579 -20.36 6.73 35.04
C LYS A 579 -21.78 6.29 35.36
N TYR A 580 -21.92 5.11 35.94
CA TYR A 580 -23.24 4.53 36.24
C TYR A 580 -23.18 3.56 37.42
N GLU A 581 -24.34 3.33 38.02
CA GLU A 581 -24.57 2.29 39.02
C GLU A 581 -25.86 1.53 38.70
N PHE A 582 -25.81 0.20 38.67
CA PHE A 582 -27.01 -0.63 38.57
C PHE A 582 -27.48 -1.04 39.96
N ILE A 583 -28.76 -0.80 40.25
CA ILE A 583 -29.41 -1.19 41.50
C ILE A 583 -30.34 -2.37 41.19
N ILE A 584 -29.99 -3.54 41.70
CA ILE A 584 -30.76 -4.78 41.53
C ILE A 584 -31.22 -5.24 42.93
N PRO A 585 -32.42 -4.82 43.38
CA PRO A 585 -32.80 -4.92 44.79
C PRO A 585 -33.24 -6.32 45.24
N ASP A 586 -33.65 -7.19 44.31
CA ASP A 586 -34.17 -8.52 44.66
C ASP A 586 -33.85 -9.56 43.58
N GLU A 587 -33.32 -10.70 44.00
CA GLU A 587 -33.02 -11.84 43.13
C GLU A 587 -34.28 -12.54 42.63
N SER A 588 -35.47 -12.29 43.20
CA SER A 588 -36.75 -12.82 42.69
C SER A 588 -37.14 -12.24 41.33
N ARG A 589 -36.46 -11.16 40.90
CA ARG A 589 -36.75 -10.39 39.68
C ARG A 589 -36.08 -10.93 38.43
N TYR A 590 -35.32 -12.01 38.52
CA TYR A 590 -34.79 -12.68 37.35
C TYR A 590 -34.67 -14.19 37.56
N ILE A 591 -34.64 -14.92 36.45
CA ILE A 591 -34.31 -16.34 36.40
C ILE A 591 -33.35 -16.59 35.24
N ILE A 592 -32.36 -17.47 35.47
CA ILE A 592 -31.41 -17.90 34.45
C ILE A 592 -31.64 -19.40 34.23
N ILE A 593 -31.95 -19.79 33.01
CA ILE A 593 -32.24 -21.18 32.63
C ILE A 593 -31.11 -21.67 31.73
N LYS A 594 -30.53 -22.84 32.00
CA LYS A 594 -29.53 -23.49 31.14
C LYS A 594 -30.13 -24.65 30.36
#